data_AF-A0AAV3XD63-F1
#
_entry.id   AF-A0AAV3XD63-F1
#
_cell.length_a   1.000
_cell.length_b   1.000
_cell.length_c   1.000
_cell.angle_alpha   90.00
_cell.angle_beta   90.00
_cell.angle_gamma   90.00
#
_symmetry.space_group_name_H-M   'P 1'
#
loop_
_entity.id
_entity.type
_entity.pdbx_description
1 polymer ?
#
loop_
_entity_poly.entity_id
_entity_poly.type
_entity_poly.pdbx_seq_one_letter_code
_entity_poly.pdbx_strand_id
1 'polypeptide(L)' 'MISPSHSRENPMSESLSQQDISDLRDWQQKIAIANHNNIFCHCHTCGYEWVDSTFDAICPTCASKKVERISCWQFPDD' A
#
# COMPACT_ATOMS: atom_id res chain seq x y z
N MET A 1 48.08 -30.38 -8.64
CA MET A 1 46.80 -29.74 -8.98
C MET A 1 45.76 -30.20 -7.97
N ILE A 2 45.46 -29.40 -6.94
CA ILE A 2 44.15 -29.41 -6.26
C ILE A 2 43.96 -27.95 -5.80
N SER A 3 43.03 -27.23 -6.43
CA SER A 3 42.64 -25.87 -6.05
C SER A 3 41.86 -25.92 -4.73
N PRO A 4 42.02 -24.96 -3.80
CA PRO A 4 41.12 -24.88 -2.67
C PRO A 4 39.76 -24.38 -3.19
N SER A 5 38.74 -25.18 -2.99
CA SER A 5 37.34 -24.82 -3.23
C SER A 5 36.99 -23.62 -2.34
N HIS A 6 36.87 -22.43 -2.95
CA HIS A 6 36.20 -21.30 -2.33
C HIS A 6 34.78 -21.74 -1.96
N SER A 7 34.52 -21.85 -0.65
CA SER A 7 33.18 -21.96 -0.11
C SER A 7 32.35 -20.79 -0.64
N ARG A 8 31.21 -21.10 -1.26
CA ARG A 8 30.20 -20.08 -1.60
C ARG A 8 29.63 -19.57 -0.30
N GLU A 9 30.06 -18.39 0.11
CA GLU A 9 29.43 -17.65 1.20
C GLU A 9 28.05 -17.23 0.69
N ASN A 10 27.01 -17.58 1.43
CA ASN A 10 25.64 -17.17 1.15
C ASN A 10 25.34 -15.98 2.09
N PRO A 11 25.48 -14.71 1.67
CA PRO A 11 25.18 -13.60 2.55
C PRO A 11 23.70 -13.26 2.44
N MET A 12 22.83 -14.09 3.01
CA MET A 12 21.44 -13.69 3.22
C MET A 12 20.76 -14.57 4.27
N SER A 13 21.22 -14.44 5.51
CA SER A 13 20.44 -14.84 6.67
C SER A 13 20.86 -13.99 7.85
N GLU A 14 20.67 -12.67 7.74
CA GLU A 14 20.70 -11.80 8.92
C GLU A 14 19.43 -12.05 9.73
N SER A 15 19.60 -12.54 10.95
CA SER A 15 18.50 -12.65 11.90
C SER A 15 18.04 -11.25 12.29
N LEU A 16 16.78 -10.93 12.01
CA LEU A 16 16.18 -9.64 12.41
C LEU A 16 16.27 -9.47 13.93
N SER A 17 16.76 -8.32 14.36
CA SER A 17 16.75 -7.95 15.78
C SER A 17 15.32 -7.68 16.25
N GLN A 18 15.12 -7.65 17.56
CA GLN A 18 13.83 -7.29 18.15
C GLN A 18 13.37 -5.87 17.75
N GLN A 19 14.34 -4.97 17.51
CA GLN A 19 14.07 -3.62 17.02
C GLN A 19 13.57 -3.67 15.57
N ASP A 20 14.23 -4.43 14.69
CA ASP A 20 13.82 -4.57 13.29
C ASP A 20 12.39 -5.13 13.18
N ILE A 21 12.04 -6.10 14.03
CA ILE A 21 10.67 -6.65 14.06
C ILE A 21 9.65 -5.61 14.50
N SER A 22 9.99 -4.76 15.48
CA SER A 22 9.11 -3.67 15.93
C SER A 22 8.91 -2.64 14.82
N ASP A 23 10.00 -2.21 14.20
CA ASP A 23 9.96 -1.21 13.13
C ASP A 23 9.16 -1.73 11.93
N LEU A 24 9.31 -3.01 11.57
CA LEU A 24 8.51 -3.64 10.52
C LEU A 24 7.01 -3.61 10.84
N ARG A 25 6.61 -3.89 12.09
CA ARG A 25 5.19 -3.83 12.49
C ARG A 25 4.64 -2.42 12.41
N ASP A 26 5.40 -1.43 12.86
CA ASP A 26 4.99 -0.03 12.82
C ASP A 26 4.79 0.44 11.37
N TRP A 27 5.70 0.07 10.47
CA TRP A 27 5.55 0.35 9.05
C TRP A 27 4.35 -0.36 8.42
N GLN A 28 4.14 -1.63 8.73
CA GLN A 28 2.95 -2.38 8.27
C GLN A 28 1.65 -1.72 8.73
N GLN A 29 1.59 -1.25 9.97
CA GLN A 29 0.42 -0.54 10.49
C GLN A 29 0.20 0.79 9.76
N LYS A 30 1.25 1.58 9.52
CA LYS A 30 1.15 2.83 8.75
C LYS A 30 0.64 2.58 7.33
N ILE A 31 1.14 1.53 6.67
CA ILE A 31 0.71 1.10 5.33
C ILE A 31 -0.77 0.68 5.35
N ALA A 32 -1.21 -0.08 6.36
CA ALA A 32 -2.60 -0.49 6.49
C ALA A 32 -3.55 0.71 6.66
N ILE A 33 -3.15 1.69 7.48
CA ILE A 33 -3.91 2.94 7.66
C ILE A 33 -3.97 3.74 6.36
N ALA A 34 -2.83 3.88 5.67
CA ALA A 34 -2.78 4.59 4.39
C ALA A 34 -3.69 3.92 3.35
N ASN A 35 -3.62 2.59 3.21
CA ASN A 35 -4.48 1.81 2.30
C ASN A 35 -5.97 2.04 2.54
N HIS A 36 -6.39 2.16 3.80
CA HIS A 36 -7.80 2.34 4.13
C HIS A 36 -8.34 3.70 3.67
N ASN A 37 -7.53 4.76 3.75
CA ASN A 37 -7.96 6.13 3.48
C ASN A 37 -7.88 6.55 2.00
N ASN A 38 -7.48 5.61 1.14
CA ASN A 38 -6.98 5.90 -0.19
C ASN A 38 -7.79 5.15 -1.25
N ILE A 39 -9.10 5.36 -1.27
CA ILE A 39 -9.99 4.79 -2.29
C ILE A 39 -10.38 5.90 -3.25
N PHE A 40 -9.78 5.91 -4.44
CA PHE A 40 -10.20 6.79 -5.52
C PHE A 40 -11.56 6.34 -6.04
N CYS A 41 -12.48 7.29 -6.09
CA CYS A 41 -13.85 7.09 -6.52
C CYS A 41 -14.12 7.92 -7.78
N HIS A 42 -14.72 7.29 -8.80
CA HIS A 42 -15.20 7.96 -10.00
C HIS A 42 -16.69 7.65 -10.22
N CYS A 43 -17.53 8.69 -10.29
CA CYS A 43 -18.96 8.50 -10.54
C CYS A 43 -19.28 8.41 -12.04
N HIS A 44 -19.74 7.25 -12.52
CA HIS A 44 -20.16 7.09 -13.92
C HIS A 44 -21.42 7.87 -14.32
N THR A 45 -22.14 8.45 -13.36
CA THR A 45 -23.36 9.23 -13.66
C THR A 45 -23.08 10.70 -13.90
N CYS A 46 -22.21 11.31 -13.10
CA CYS A 46 -21.92 12.75 -13.19
C CYS A 46 -20.45 13.08 -13.47
N GLY A 47 -19.57 12.08 -13.48
CA GLY A 47 -18.13 12.24 -13.72
C GLY A 47 -17.34 12.79 -12.55
N TYR A 48 -17.96 13.07 -11.38
CA TYR A 48 -17.25 13.59 -10.22
C TYR A 48 -16.26 12.56 -9.65
N GLU A 49 -15.08 13.04 -9.27
CA GLU A 49 -13.95 12.26 -8.77
C GLU A 49 -13.56 12.71 -7.37
N TRP A 50 -13.30 11.78 -6.46
CA TRP A 50 -12.90 12.07 -5.08
C TRP A 50 -12.12 10.91 -4.45
N VAL A 51 -11.54 11.14 -3.27
CA VAL A 51 -10.92 10.10 -2.44
C VAL A 51 -11.78 9.87 -1.21
N ASP A 52 -12.00 8.61 -0.86
CA ASP A 52 -12.80 8.17 0.27
C ASP A 52 -12.06 7.10 1.09
N SER A 53 -12.54 6.83 2.30
CA SER A 53 -12.05 5.76 3.17
C SER A 53 -12.95 4.52 3.16
N THR A 54 -14.06 4.52 2.41
CA THR A 54 -14.99 3.38 2.30
C THR A 54 -15.27 2.92 0.87
N PHE A 55 -15.39 1.60 0.69
CA PHE A 55 -15.83 0.99 -0.55
C PHE A 55 -17.34 1.11 -0.80
N ASP A 56 -18.11 1.58 0.17
CA ASP A 56 -19.56 1.77 0.06
C ASP A 56 -19.96 3.23 -0.24
N ALA A 57 -18.99 4.08 -0.60
CA ALA A 57 -19.22 5.49 -0.90
C ALA A 57 -20.28 5.69 -2.00
N ILE A 58 -21.19 6.63 -1.75
CA ILE A 58 -22.20 7.12 -2.71
C ILE A 58 -21.72 8.47 -3.22
N CYS A 59 -21.95 8.77 -4.51
CA CYS A 59 -21.51 10.03 -5.08
C CYS A 59 -22.10 11.23 -4.31
N PRO A 60 -21.27 12.12 -3.75
CA PRO A 60 -21.75 13.26 -2.94
C PRO A 60 -22.47 14.32 -3.79
N THR A 61 -22.19 14.36 -5.10
CA THR A 61 -22.73 15.37 -6.03
C THR A 61 -24.11 15.01 -6.57
N CYS A 62 -24.36 13.72 -6.85
CA CYS A 62 -25.60 13.28 -7.52
C CYS A 62 -26.32 12.11 -6.84
N ALA A 63 -25.84 11.66 -5.67
CA ALA A 63 -26.38 10.52 -4.92
C ALA A 63 -26.39 9.17 -5.67
N SER A 64 -25.71 9.07 -6.81
CA SER A 64 -25.60 7.82 -7.57
C SER A 64 -24.72 6.80 -6.84
N LYS A 65 -25.15 5.54 -6.90
CA LYS A 65 -24.38 4.38 -6.43
C LYS A 65 -23.46 3.79 -7.51
N LYS A 66 -23.53 4.29 -8.75
CA LYS A 66 -22.69 3.86 -9.88
C LYS A 66 -21.31 4.53 -9.77
N VAL A 67 -20.51 4.04 -8.84
CA VAL A 67 -19.18 4.56 -8.52
C VAL A 67 -18.15 3.46 -8.76
N GLU A 68 -17.17 3.72 -9.62
CA GLU A 68 -15.95 2.90 -9.74
C GLU A 68 -15.01 3.25 -8.60
N ARG A 69 -14.32 2.24 -8.04
CA ARG A 69 -13.49 2.38 -6.85
C ARG A 69 -12.18 1.64 -7.03
N ILE A 70 -11.07 2.34 -6.82
CA ILE A 70 -9.72 1.79 -6.98
C ILE A 70 -8.88 2.28 -5.80
N SER A 71 -8.18 1.37 -5.13
CA SER A 71 -7.19 1.78 -4.13
C SER A 71 -6.08 2.60 -4.79
N CYS A 72 -5.84 3.83 -4.31
CA CYS A 72 -4.94 4.79 -4.93
C CYS A 72 -3.86 5.29 -3.95
N TRP A 73 -2.59 5.04 -4.27
CA TRP A 73 -1.51 5.66 -3.51
C TRP A 73 -1.14 6.96 -4.19
N GLN A 74 -1.59 8.08 -3.62
CA GLN A 74 -1.17 9.42 -4.04
C GLN A 74 0.13 9.74 -3.31
N PHE A 75 1.22 9.87 -4.06
CA PHE A 75 2.46 10.45 -3.55
C PHE A 75 2.42 11.95 -3.87
N PRO A 76 2.65 12.84 -2.90
CA PRO A 76 2.82 14.25 -3.23
C PRO A 76 4.00 14.39 -4.19
N ASP A 77 3.83 15.23 -5.21
CA ASP A 77 4.86 15.47 -6.24
C ASP A 77 5.99 16.40 -5.72
N ASP A 78 5.82 17.01 -4.54
CA ASP A 78 6.78 17.89 -3.84
C ASP A 78 6.78 17.64 -2.31
#